data_AF-A0A7I7XQG4-F1
#
_entry.id   AF-A0A7I7XQG4-F1
#
_cell.length_a   1.000
_cell.length_b   1.000
_cell.length_c   1.000
_cell.angle_alpha   90.00
_cell.angle_beta   90.00
_cell.angle_gamma   90.00
#
_symmetry.space_group_name_H-M   'P 1'
#
loop_
_entity.id
_entity.type
_entity.pdbx_description
1 polymer ?
#
loop_
_entity_poly.entity_id
_entity_poly.type
_entity_poly.pdbx_seq_one_letter_code
_entity_poly.pdbx_strand_id
1 'polypeptide(L)'
;MFDNWQLSSQYPTLFAVSRPVWVNTARPLPPSGARMDEVPLFVRSEGLLVEPRMPGHLIAWLRRSDGSWIAVVEVELFSANRRSRTTATLWLPAGDVSPDDEQSA
;
A
#
# COMPACT_ATOMS: atom_id res chain seq x y z
N MET A 1 6.21 -3.43 14.74
CA MET A 1 6.15 -4.18 13.45
C MET A 1 7.48 -4.86 13.13
N PHE A 2 8.61 -4.14 13.16
CA PHE A 2 9.93 -4.71 12.84
C PHE A 2 10.73 -5.14 14.09
N ASP A 3 10.05 -5.35 15.22
CA ASP A 3 10.68 -5.51 16.53
C ASP A 3 11.61 -6.74 16.62
N ASN A 4 11.36 -7.75 15.78
CA ASN A 4 12.16 -8.97 15.67
C ASN A 4 13.08 -8.99 14.44
N TRP A 5 13.20 -7.89 13.68
CA TRP A 5 14.10 -7.82 12.53
C TRP A 5 15.51 -7.43 12.98
N GLN A 6 16.46 -8.35 12.87
CA GLN A 6 17.85 -8.08 13.24
C GLN A 6 18.54 -7.20 12.19
N LEU A 7 18.95 -6.00 12.61
CA LEU A 7 19.72 -5.08 11.78
C LEU A 7 21.21 -5.42 11.87
N SER A 8 21.76 -5.95 10.78
CA SER A 8 23.22 -6.08 10.64
C SER A 8 23.84 -4.70 10.41
N SER A 9 24.89 -4.37 11.17
CA SER A 9 25.67 -3.14 10.97
C SER A 9 26.50 -3.16 9.69
N GLN A 10 26.86 -4.34 9.19
CA GLN A 10 27.66 -4.51 7.97
C GLN A 10 26.77 -4.64 6.72
N TYR A 11 25.59 -5.25 6.86
CA TYR A 11 24.69 -5.56 5.75
C TYR A 11 23.23 -5.24 6.11
N PRO A 12 22.87 -3.95 6.28
CA PRO A 12 21.51 -3.57 6.63
C PRO A 12 20.53 -3.94 5.50
N THR A 13 19.42 -4.56 5.88
CA THR A 13 18.36 -4.99 4.95
C THR A 13 17.01 -4.35 5.26
N LEU A 14 16.93 -3.52 6.30
CA LEU A 14 15.76 -2.74 6.68
C LEU A 14 16.19 -1.27 6.84
N PHE A 15 15.46 -0.38 6.18
CA PHE A 15 15.72 1.06 6.18
C PHE A 15 14.42 1.78 6.52
N ALA A 16 14.33 2.30 7.74
CA ALA A 16 13.18 3.09 8.16
C ALA A 16 13.15 4.43 7.41
N VAL A 17 11.97 4.81 6.92
CA VAL A 17 11.70 6.05 6.20
C VAL A 17 10.35 6.58 6.66
N SER A 18 10.08 7.88 6.51
CA SER A 18 8.75 8.45 6.75
C SER A 18 8.47 9.50 5.69
N ARG A 19 7.65 9.16 4.68
CA ARG A 19 7.23 10.13 3.64
C ARG A 19 5.91 9.74 2.96
N PRO A 20 5.14 10.71 2.46
CA PRO A 20 3.99 10.44 1.61
C PRO A 20 4.42 9.83 0.28
N VAL A 21 3.61 8.89 -0.21
CA VAL A 21 3.80 8.18 -1.48
C VAL A 21 2.47 7.91 -2.16
N TRP A 22 2.51 7.71 -3.46
CA TRP A 22 1.43 7.09 -4.22
C TRP A 22 1.67 5.59 -4.38
N VAL A 23 0.64 4.81 -4.10
CA VAL A 23 0.60 3.36 -4.23
C VAL A 23 -0.19 2.97 -5.47
N ASN A 24 0.42 2.19 -6.37
CA ASN A 24 -0.28 1.49 -7.44
C ASN A 24 -0.88 0.19 -6.87
N THR A 25 -2.20 0.13 -6.73
CA THR A 25 -2.88 -1.05 -6.17
C THR A 25 -3.30 -2.05 -7.25
N ALA A 26 -3.29 -1.67 -8.53
CA ALA A 26 -3.87 -2.49 -9.60
C ALA A 26 -3.18 -3.85 -9.78
N ARG A 27 -1.86 -3.89 -9.55
CA ARG A 27 -1.06 -5.13 -9.59
C ARG A 27 -1.14 -5.94 -8.29
N PRO A 28 -0.91 -5.37 -7.09
CA PRO A 28 -0.93 -6.14 -5.83
C PRO A 28 -2.34 -6.50 -5.36
N LEU A 29 -3.36 -5.72 -5.73
CA LEU A 29 -4.77 -5.91 -5.35
C LEU A 29 -5.65 -5.89 -6.62
N PRO A 30 -5.48 -6.89 -7.52
CA PRO A 30 -6.25 -6.92 -8.75
C PRO A 30 -7.74 -7.12 -8.45
N PRO A 31 -8.65 -6.50 -9.23
CA PRO A 31 -10.07 -6.83 -9.16
C PRO A 31 -10.28 -8.33 -9.37
N SER A 32 -10.97 -8.98 -8.43
CA SER A 32 -11.25 -10.43 -8.45
C SER A 32 -12.74 -10.76 -8.27
N GLY A 33 -13.59 -9.73 -8.26
CA GLY A 33 -15.04 -9.86 -8.05
C GLY A 33 -15.84 -10.07 -9.34
N ALA A 34 -17.15 -10.30 -9.16
CA ALA A 34 -18.14 -10.36 -10.23
C ALA A 34 -18.27 -9.03 -10.99
N ARG A 35 -18.96 -9.04 -12.13
CA ARG A 35 -19.23 -7.80 -12.87
C ARG A 35 -20.05 -6.84 -12.02
N MET A 36 -19.88 -5.52 -12.22
CA MET A 36 -20.50 -4.49 -11.36
C MET A 36 -22.03 -4.56 -11.30
N ASP A 37 -22.67 -5.10 -12.33
CA ASP A 37 -24.12 -5.33 -12.45
C ASP A 37 -24.61 -6.59 -11.72
N GLU A 38 -23.71 -7.53 -11.41
CA GLU A 38 -23.97 -8.75 -10.64
C GLU A 38 -23.74 -8.56 -9.14
N VAL A 39 -23.12 -7.45 -8.73
CA VAL A 39 -22.81 -7.14 -7.33
C VAL A 39 -24.04 -6.51 -6.64
N PRO A 40 -24.53 -7.05 -5.51
CA PRO A 40 -25.63 -6.46 -4.76
C PRO A 40 -25.36 -4.99 -4.38
N LEU A 41 -26.41 -4.15 -4.46
CA LEU A 41 -26.29 -2.70 -4.22
C LEU A 41 -25.65 -2.37 -2.86
N PHE A 42 -25.97 -3.13 -1.81
CA PHE A 42 -25.38 -2.91 -0.49
C PHE A 42 -23.86 -3.15 -0.49
N VAL A 43 -23.36 -4.13 -1.25
CA VAL A 43 -21.90 -4.38 -1.37
C VAL A 43 -21.23 -3.25 -2.13
N ARG A 44 -21.87 -2.72 -3.18
CA ARG A 44 -21.36 -1.56 -3.92
C ARG A 44 -21.27 -0.29 -3.07
N SER A 45 -22.11 -0.15 -2.06
CA SER A 45 -22.16 1.04 -1.20
C SER A 45 -21.30 0.89 0.06
N GLU A 46 -21.34 -0.27 0.71
CA GLU A 46 -20.68 -0.51 2.01
C GLU A 46 -19.32 -1.21 1.87
N GLY A 47 -19.04 -1.83 0.73
CA GLY A 47 -17.80 -2.56 0.48
C GLY A 47 -16.55 -1.67 0.44
N LEU A 48 -15.38 -2.29 0.60
CA LEU A 48 -14.09 -1.61 0.53
C LEU A 48 -13.86 -0.99 -0.86
N LEU A 49 -13.53 0.30 -0.89
CA LEU A 49 -13.11 1.01 -2.08
C LEU A 49 -11.59 0.86 -2.25
N VAL A 50 -11.20 0.22 -3.35
CA VAL A 50 -9.81 0.14 -3.79
C VAL A 50 -9.70 0.90 -5.11
N GLU A 51 -9.00 2.03 -5.08
CA GLU A 51 -8.73 2.84 -6.27
C GLU A 51 -7.40 2.39 -6.87
N PRO A 52 -7.20 2.40 -8.21
CA PRO A 52 -5.96 1.94 -8.85
C PRO A 52 -4.69 2.65 -8.35
N ARG A 53 -4.87 3.88 -7.84
CA ARG A 53 -3.82 4.69 -7.22
C ARG A 53 -4.36 5.22 -5.90
N MET A 54 -3.67 4.95 -4.80
CA MET A 54 -4.08 5.38 -3.45
C MET A 54 -2.94 6.15 -2.77
N PRO A 55 -3.24 7.19 -1.98
CA PRO A 55 -2.24 7.82 -1.14
C PRO A 55 -1.82 6.85 -0.03
N GLY A 56 -0.55 6.87 0.33
CA GLY A 56 -0.01 6.09 1.43
C GLY A 56 1.16 6.79 2.10
N HIS A 57 1.61 6.21 3.21
CA HIS A 57 2.77 6.67 3.96
C HIS A 57 3.82 5.56 4.00
N LEU A 58 4.97 5.80 3.37
CA LEU A 58 6.08 4.85 3.36
C LEU A 58 6.76 4.87 4.73
N ILE A 59 6.80 3.71 5.39
CA ILE A 59 7.40 3.56 6.73
C ILE A 59 8.76 2.84 6.70
N ALA A 60 9.02 2.00 5.68
CA ALA A 60 10.30 1.32 5.53
C ALA A 60 10.54 0.77 4.12
N TRP A 61 11.81 0.59 3.79
CA TRP A 61 12.28 -0.27 2.71
C TRP A 61 12.92 -1.52 3.28
N LEU A 62 12.57 -2.69 2.73
CA LEU A 62 13.25 -3.95 3.01
C LEU A 62 13.91 -4.53 1.76
N ARG A 63 15.16 -4.97 1.91
CA ARG A 63 15.90 -5.70 0.90
C ARG A 63 15.54 -7.19 0.99
N ARG A 64 15.07 -7.76 -0.10
CA ARG A 64 14.76 -9.19 -0.21
C ARG A 64 16.01 -10.01 -0.46
N SER A 65 15.95 -11.30 -0.14
CA SER A 65 17.02 -12.27 -0.41
C SER A 65 17.35 -12.44 -1.89
N ASP A 66 16.38 -12.14 -2.78
CA ASP A 66 16.56 -12.13 -4.23
C ASP A 66 17.19 -10.82 -4.77
N GLY A 67 17.53 -9.88 -3.87
CA GLY A 67 18.09 -8.58 -4.23
C GLY A 67 17.07 -7.56 -4.71
N SER A 68 15.77 -7.85 -4.70
CA SER A 68 14.74 -6.83 -4.94
C SER A 68 14.37 -6.05 -3.66
N TRP A 69 13.58 -4.99 -3.81
CA TRP A 69 13.13 -4.14 -2.71
C TRP A 69 11.63 -4.26 -2.48
N ILE A 70 11.23 -4.20 -1.21
CA ILE A 70 9.84 -4.07 -0.78
C ILE A 70 9.67 -2.76 -0.02
N ALA A 71 8.68 -1.99 -0.44
CA ALA A 71 8.14 -0.88 0.32
C ALA A 71 7.15 -1.42 1.34
N VAL A 72 7.24 -0.95 2.58
CA VAL A 72 6.20 -1.12 3.58
C VAL A 72 5.47 0.20 3.71
N VAL A 73 4.18 0.21 3.35
CA VAL A 73 3.38 1.43 3.23
C VAL A 73 2.11 1.28 4.05
N GLU A 74 1.77 2.29 4.84
CA GLU A 74 0.46 2.41 5.46
C GLU A 74 -0.50 3.13 4.52
N VAL A 75 -1.70 2.58 4.34
CA VAL A 75 -2.75 3.13 3.47
C VAL A 75 -4.05 3.23 4.27
N GLU A 76 -4.71 4.38 4.18
CA GLU A 76 -6.07 4.53 4.70
C GLU A 76 -7.07 3.98 3.69
N LEU A 77 -7.88 3.04 4.15
CA LEU A 77 -8.90 2.34 3.38
C LEU A 77 -10.27 2.83 3.79
N PHE A 78 -11.20 2.91 2.83
CA PHE A 78 -12.55 3.41 3.06
C PHE A 78 -13.58 2.46 2.49
N SER A 79 -14.77 2.40 3.09
CA SER A 79 -15.95 1.89 2.37
C SER A 79 -16.29 2.81 1.20
N ALA A 80 -16.99 2.30 0.18
CA ALA A 80 -17.36 3.07 -1.01
C ALA A 80 -18.22 4.31 -0.68
N ASN A 81 -19.07 4.22 0.34
CA ASN A 81 -19.84 5.36 0.87
C ASN A 81 -19.05 6.28 1.84
N ARG A 82 -17.76 6.01 2.07
CA ARG A 82 -16.83 6.76 2.95
C ARG A 82 -17.25 6.83 4.43
N ARG A 83 -18.19 6.00 4.88
CA ARG A 83 -18.66 5.98 6.29
C ARG A 83 -17.80 5.12 7.21
N SER A 84 -17.11 4.13 6.66
CA SER A 84 -16.19 3.26 7.39
C SER A 84 -14.77 3.49 6.89
N ARG A 85 -13.80 3.42 7.81
CA ARG A 85 -12.38 3.52 7.50
C ARG A 85 -11.56 2.54 8.33
N THR A 86 -10.43 2.12 7.78
CA THR A 86 -9.41 1.33 8.48
C THR A 86 -8.04 1.64 7.91
N THR A 87 -6.99 1.43 8.69
CA THR A 87 -5.61 1.49 8.19
C THR A 87 -5.14 0.08 7.85
N ALA A 88 -4.44 -0.05 6.74
CA ALA A 88 -3.80 -1.30 6.34
C ALA A 88 -2.32 -1.06 6.05
N THR A 89 -1.48 -2.05 6.36
CA THR A 89 -0.07 -2.05 5.98
C THR A 89 0.12 -2.94 4.76
N LEU A 90 0.54 -2.35 3.64
CA LEU A 90 0.83 -3.05 2.40
C LEU A 90 2.33 -3.27 2.25
N TRP A 91 2.70 -4.47 1.79
CA TRP A 91 4.07 -4.85 1.44
C TRP A 91 4.16 -4.94 -0.07
N LEU A 92 4.75 -3.93 -0.69
CA LEU A 92 4.65 -3.68 -2.11
C LEU A 92 6.00 -3.77 -2.80
N PRO A 93 6.08 -4.31 -4.03
CA PRO A 93 7.25 -4.14 -4.87
C PRO A 93 7.60 -2.65 -5.02
N ALA A 94 8.90 -2.33 -5.10
CA ALA A 94 9.34 -0.94 -5.25
C ALA A 94 8.73 -0.22 -6.47
N GLY A 95 8.45 -0.95 -7.55
CA GLY A 95 7.82 -0.40 -8.76
C GLY A 95 6.35 -0.01 -8.60
N ASP A 96 5.69 -0.42 -7.51
CA ASP A 96 4.29 -0.10 -7.22
C ASP A 96 4.16 1.07 -6.22
N VAL A 97 5.27 1.73 -5.88
CA VAL A 97 5.30 2.90 -4.99
C VAL A 97 6.08 4.02 -5.66
N SER A 98 5.50 5.22 -5.68
CA SER A 98 6.14 6.42 -6.23
C SER A 98 6.07 7.58 -5.25
N PRO A 99 7.07 8.48 -5.22
CA PRO A 99 7.00 9.71 -4.45
C PRO A 99 5.73 10.52 -4.74
N ASP A 100 5.18 11.16 -3.71
CA ASP A 100 4.19 12.21 -3.85
C ASP A 100 4.87 13.53 -4.25
N ASP A 101 5.42 13.58 -5.47
CA ASP A 101 6.07 14.78 -5.98
C ASP A 101 5.03 15.68 -6.69
N GLU A 102 4.20 16.35 -5.89
CA GLU A 102 3.39 17.53 -6.25
C GLU A 102 3.74 18.76 -5.36
N GLN A 103 4.98 18.82 -4.85
CA GLN A 103 5.54 20.02 -4.21
C GLN A 103 6.90 20.37 -4.83
N SER A 104 6.90 20.70 -6.12
CA SER A 104 7.98 21.43 -6.79
C SER A 104 7.44 22.10 -8.05
N ALA A 105 6.74 23.23 -7.85
CA ALA A 105 6.58 24.31 -8.81
C ALA A 105 6.38 25.62 -8.03
#